data_AF-A0A3C0ZEB1-F1
#
_entry.id   AF-A0A3C0ZEB1-F1
#
_cell.length_a   1.000
_cell.length_b   1.000
_cell.length_c   1.000
_cell.angle_alpha   90.00
_cell.angle_beta   90.00
_cell.angle_gamma   90.00
#
_symmetry.space_group_name_H-M   'P 1'
#
loop_
_entity.id
_entity.type
_entity.pdbx_description
1 polymer ?
#
loop_
_entity_poly.entity_id
_entity_poly.type
_entity_poly.pdbx_seq_one_letter_code
_entity_poly.pdbx_strand_id
1 'polypeptide(L)' 'AATTGTAITFVNEKDQNRFAQIENLIGYPIEQLPLPEGFEAGPTYNPAKKNPQHKKKRFNRNKNKNYQKAKRA' A
#
# COMPACT_ATOMS: atom_id res chain seq x y z
N ALA A 1 -23.22 28.33 2.08
CA ALA A 1 -21.89 28.74 1.58
C ALA A 1 -21.13 27.48 1.21
N ALA A 2 -20.58 27.39 -0.01
CA ALA A 2 -19.64 26.32 -0.36
C ALA A 2 -18.24 26.81 0.01
N THR A 3 -17.65 26.21 1.04
CA THR A 3 -16.28 26.51 1.43
C THR A 3 -15.34 25.79 0.47
N THR A 4 -14.57 26.55 -0.30
CA THR A 4 -13.49 26.01 -1.12
C THR A 4 -12.31 25.69 -0.21
N GLY A 5 -12.09 24.42 0.09
CA GLY A 5 -10.93 23.91 0.81
C GLY A 5 -10.06 23.07 -0.12
N THR A 6 -8.74 23.22 -0.04
CA THR A 6 -7.79 22.34 -0.74
C THR A 6 -7.18 21.39 0.27
N ALA A 7 -7.21 20.09 -0.01
CA ALA A 7 -6.57 19.06 0.81
C ALA A 7 -5.22 18.68 0.20
N ILE A 8 -4.16 18.71 1.00
CA ILE A 8 -2.81 18.30 0.60
C ILE A 8 -2.45 17.05 1.42
N THR A 9 -2.05 15.97 0.73
CA THR A 9 -1.73 14.69 1.37
C THR A 9 -0.26 14.37 1.16
N PHE A 10 0.47 14.08 2.24
CA PHE A 10 1.84 13.57 2.16
C PHE A 10 1.83 12.04 2.15
N VAL A 11 2.52 11.44 1.18
CA VAL A 11 2.55 10.00 0.97
C VAL A 11 4.00 9.52 0.98
N ASN A 12 4.30 8.52 1.79
CA ASN A 12 5.60 7.84 1.79
C ASN A 12 5.57 6.61 0.87
N GLU A 13 6.73 5.97 0.63
CA GLU A 13 6.85 4.77 -0.22
C GLU A 13 5.94 3.60 0.17
N LYS A 14 5.64 3.43 1.46
CA LYS A 14 4.82 2.32 1.97
C LYS A 14 3.33 2.57 1.76
N ASP A 15 2.93 3.84 1.82
CA ASP A 15 1.54 4.27 1.74
C ASP A 15 1.07 4.56 0.31
N GLN A 16 1.96 4.54 -0.69
CA GLN A 16 1.58 4.74 -2.11
C GLN A 16 0.45 3.79 -2.55
N ASN A 17 0.49 2.51 -2.14
CA ASN A 17 -0.56 1.55 -2.48
C ASN A 17 -1.92 1.89 -1.84
N ARG A 18 -1.90 2.43 -0.61
CA ARG A 18 -3.13 2.90 0.04
C ARG A 18 -3.68 4.14 -0.65
N PHE A 19 -2.79 5.05 -1.04
CA PHE A 19 -3.18 6.25 -1.78
C PHE A 19 -3.80 5.91 -3.14
N ALA A 20 -3.23 4.97 -3.89
CA ALA A 20 -3.81 4.49 -5.14
C ALA A 20 -5.23 3.90 -4.96
N GLN A 21 -5.54 3.29 -3.81
CA GLN A 21 -6.90 2.84 -3.52
C GLN A 21 -7.86 4.02 -3.32
N ILE A 22 -7.39 5.13 -2.75
CA ILE A 22 -8.17 6.36 -2.63
C ILE A 22 -8.41 6.98 -4.00
N GLU A 23 -7.39 7.06 -4.87
CA GLU A 23 -7.53 7.52 -6.26
C GLU A 23 -8.59 6.70 -7.02
N ASN A 24 -8.54 5.37 -6.87
CA ASN A 24 -9.54 4.48 -7.45
C ASN A 24 -10.95 4.71 -6.87
N LEU A 25 -11.06 5.03 -5.58
CA LEU A 25 -12.34 5.28 -4.91
C LEU A 25 -12.99 6.58 -5.38
N ILE A 26 -12.21 7.66 -5.52
CA ILE A 26 -12.70 8.96 -5.99
C ILE A 26 -12.89 9.00 -7.51
N GLY A 27 -12.26 8.06 -8.23
CA GLY A 27 -12.45 7.85 -9.67
C GLY A 27 -11.58 8.75 -10.56
N TYR A 28 -10.61 9.46 -9.99
CA TYR A 28 -9.67 10.30 -10.74
C TYR A 28 -8.29 10.34 -10.06
N PRO A 29 -7.20 10.51 -10.84
CA PRO A 29 -5.86 10.63 -10.30
C PRO A 29 -5.66 12.00 -9.62
N ILE A 30 -4.90 12.02 -8.52
CA ILE A 30 -4.55 13.28 -7.84
C ILE A 30 -3.23 13.82 -8.41
N GLU A 31 -3.19 15.12 -8.69
CA GLU A 31 -2.00 15.79 -9.20
C GLU A 31 -0.86 15.77 -8.17
N GLN A 32 0.34 15.39 -8.62
CA GLN A 32 1.54 15.42 -7.79
C GLN A 32 2.27 16.74 -7.99
N LEU A 33 2.30 17.55 -6.93
CA LEU A 33 3.05 18.79 -6.92
C LEU A 33 4.53 18.51 -6.65
N PRO A 34 5.45 19.14 -7.41
CA PRO A 34 6.87 19.05 -7.11
C PRO A 34 7.17 19.69 -5.76
N LEU A 35 8.23 19.22 -5.11
CA LEU A 35 8.69 19.84 -3.87
C LEU A 35 9.23 21.25 -4.15
N PRO A 36 9.14 22.17 -3.18
CA PRO A 36 9.72 23.50 -3.29
C PRO A 36 11.24 23.47 -3.53
N GLU A 37 11.77 24.57 -4.04
CA GLU A 37 13.20 24.72 -4.31
C GLU A 37 14.03 24.54 -3.02
N GLY A 38 15.16 23.85 -3.13
CA GLY A 38 16.05 23.53 -2.00
C GLY A 38 15.75 22.20 -1.30
N PHE A 39 14.67 21.49 -1.67
CA PHE A 39 14.42 20.13 -1.21
C PHE A 39 15.00 19.07 -2.16
N GLU A 40 15.45 17.96 -1.59
CA GLU A 40 15.83 16.78 -2.38
C GLU A 40 14.59 16.16 -3.04
N ALA A 41 14.81 15.44 -4.16
CA ALA A 41 13.74 14.76 -4.86
C ALA A 41 13.04 13.73 -3.95
N GLY A 42 11.71 13.82 -3.86
CA GLY A 42 10.90 12.86 -3.13
C GLY A 42 10.88 11.47 -3.77
N PRO A 43 10.36 10.45 -3.06
CA PRO A 43 10.23 9.12 -3.62
C PRO A 43 9.33 9.13 -4.86
N THR A 44 9.76 8.47 -5.93
CA THR A 44 8.95 8.35 -7.15
C THR A 44 7.64 7.63 -6.83
N TYR A 45 6.52 8.22 -7.21
CA TYR A 45 5.21 7.60 -7.06
C TYR A 45 5.06 6.41 -8.01
N ASN A 46 5.06 5.21 -7.44
CA ASN A 46 4.84 3.95 -8.15
C ASN A 46 4.09 2.97 -7.25
N PRO A 47 2.75 3.11 -7.12
CA PRO A 47 1.94 2.27 -6.24
C PRO A 47 1.92 0.79 -6.66
N ALA A 48 2.25 0.49 -7.92
CA ALA A 48 2.35 -0.87 -8.43
C ALA A 48 3.66 -1.57 -8.03
N LYS A 49 4.66 -0.84 -7.51
CA LYS A 49 5.94 -1.41 -7.09
C LYS A 49 5.72 -2.35 -5.92
N LYS A 50 5.91 -3.65 -6.16
CA LYS A 50 5.87 -4.66 -5.10
C LYS A 50 6.97 -4.38 -4.10
N ASN A 51 6.58 -3.96 -2.91
CA ASN A 51 7.51 -3.70 -1.83
C ASN A 51 8.16 -5.04 -1.42
N PRO A 52 9.47 -5.26 -1.65
CA PRO A 52 10.10 -6.58 -1.49
C PRO A 52 10.08 -7.07 -0.03
N GLN A 53 9.84 -6.17 0.91
CA GLN A 53 9.80 -6.43 2.34
C GLN A 53 8.51 -7.15 2.79
N HIS A 54 7.44 -7.12 2.01
CA HIS A 54 6.16 -7.80 2.30
C HIS A 54 6.06 -9.19 1.66
N LYS A 55 7.14 -10.00 1.69
CA LYS A 55 7.02 -11.44 1.41
C LYS A 55 6.14 -12.06 2.50
N LYS A 56 4.84 -12.21 2.24
CA LYS A 56 3.91 -12.95 3.12
C LYS A 56 4.49 -14.34 3.34
N LYS A 57 4.98 -14.60 4.56
CA LYS A 57 5.47 -15.92 4.98
C LYS A 57 4.32 -16.90 4.76
N ARG A 58 4.48 -17.84 3.83
CA ARG A 58 3.43 -18.82 3.51
C ARG A 58 3.09 -19.57 4.80
N PHE A 59 1.89 -19.37 5.32
CA PHE A 59 1.45 -20.04 6.53
C PHE A 59 1.29 -21.54 6.19
N ASN A 60 2.25 -22.35 6.64
CA ASN A 60 2.31 -23.76 6.28
C ASN A 60 1.24 -24.54 7.05
N ARG A 61 0.05 -24.69 6.45
CA ARG A 61 -1.13 -25.35 7.03
C ARG A 61 -1.01 -26.87 7.18
N ASN A 62 0.15 -27.46 6.91
CA ASN A 62 0.35 -28.91 6.86
C ASN A 62 0.65 -29.58 8.20
N LYS A 63 0.71 -28.86 9.33
CA LYS A 63 1.00 -29.49 10.63
C LYS A 63 -0.16 -30.35 11.19
N ASN A 64 -1.40 -30.13 10.75
CA ASN A 64 -2.57 -30.82 11.32
C ASN A 64 -2.97 -32.13 10.61
N LYS A 65 -2.36 -32.46 9.46
CA LYS A 65 -2.68 -33.72 8.75
C LYS A 65 -2.11 -34.96 9.47
N ASN A 66 -0.99 -34.81 10.18
CA ASN A 66 -0.38 -35.94 10.89
C ASN A 66 -1.11 -36.30 12.20
N TYR A 67 -1.71 -35.32 12.88
CA TYR A 67 -2.51 -35.56 14.09
C TYR A 67 -3.79 -36.36 13.82
N GLN A 68 -4.42 -36.16 12.65
CA GLN A 68 -5.62 -36.91 12.28
C GLN A 68 -5.33 -38.35 11.84
N LYS A 69 -4.13 -38.62 11.31
CA LYS A 69 -3.70 -39.97 10.92
C LYS A 69 -3.37 -40.84 12.13
N ALA A 70 -2.79 -40.24 13.18
CA ALA A 70 -2.47 -40.94 14.44
C ALA A 70 -3.70 -41.29 15.30
N LYS A 71 -4.85 -40.67 15.06
CA LYS A 71 -6.12 -40.95 15.77
C LYS A 71 -7.00 -41.99 15.06
N ARG A 72 -6.57 -42.47 13.89
CA ARG A 72 -7.28 -43.44 13.03
C ARG A 72 -6.52 -44.77 12.89
N ALA A 73 -5.35 -44.89 13.51
CA ALA A 73 -4.63 -46.15 13.73
C ALA A 73 -4.85 -46.57 15.19
#